data_AF-A0A8T4HKF2-F1
#
_entry.id   AF-A0A8T4HKF2-F1
#
_cell.length_a   1.000
_cell.length_b   1.000
_cell.length_c   1.000
_cell.angle_alpha   90.00
_cell.angle_beta   90.00
_cell.angle_gamma   90.00
#
_symmetry.space_group_name_H-M   'P 1'
#
loop_
_entity.id
_entity.type
_entity.pdbx_description
1 polymer ?
#
loop_
_entity_poly.entity_id
_entity_poly.type
_entity_poly.pdbx_seq_one_letter_code
_entity_poly.pdbx_strand_id
1 'polypeptide(L)'
;MTDDREVLCRPRWGRTLWFLVGLGAAGVGVAVVGTLLRGELAVVWLGVGLLLAPLGVAALYAATARVRADAYGLRSWTLLSRWSVPWQDVADLRVQLRHERNHRARTTRRVSVLLCDGGKRLLPLPHGPYDDPDFDAELDVLRALHRRHGTPRSSHLPVLSYRTVGRTWAGALSLCVLLLAGAGVAAWFVPNASSQERAWQSATPCTSRTPADERDECLTTLSAEIERTETGRPKHSSWLYFTDGRPQKRLAVSREAALAFDAGDSVELTVWRREVME
;
A
#
# COMPACT_ATOMS: atom_id res chain seq x y z
N MET A 1 8.05 -43.16 -30.16
CA MET A 1 7.24 -42.02 -29.68
C MET A 1 7.94 -41.45 -28.46
N THR A 2 8.87 -40.50 -28.64
CA THR A 2 9.58 -39.86 -27.54
C THR A 2 8.65 -38.84 -26.91
N ASP A 3 8.30 -39.08 -25.65
CA ASP A 3 7.49 -38.19 -24.83
C ASP A 3 8.28 -36.89 -24.62
N ASP A 4 8.05 -35.90 -25.48
CA ASP A 4 8.58 -34.56 -25.34
C ASP A 4 7.87 -33.91 -24.16
N ARG A 5 8.40 -34.17 -22.97
CA ARG A 5 7.86 -33.70 -21.68
C ARG A 5 7.93 -32.18 -21.63
N GLU A 6 6.89 -31.53 -22.13
CA GLU A 6 6.71 -30.09 -22.06
C GLU A 6 6.47 -29.69 -20.61
N VAL A 7 7.25 -28.73 -20.11
CA VAL A 7 7.04 -28.18 -18.76
C VAL A 7 6.30 -26.88 -18.88
N LEU A 8 5.22 -26.75 -18.12
CA LEU A 8 4.44 -25.53 -18.03
C LEU A 8 4.30 -25.12 -16.56
N CYS A 9 5.16 -24.20 -16.12
CA CYS A 9 5.11 -23.65 -14.78
C CYS A 9 3.98 -22.61 -14.68
N ARG A 10 3.07 -22.78 -13.70
CA ARG A 10 1.96 -21.85 -13.41
C ARG A 10 2.09 -21.27 -12.01
N PRO A 11 1.51 -20.08 -11.75
CA PRO A 11 1.56 -19.49 -10.43
C PRO A 11 0.73 -20.33 -9.45
N ARG A 12 1.39 -20.79 -8.38
CA ARG A 12 0.81 -21.73 -7.41
C ARG A 12 -0.34 -21.12 -6.60
N TRP A 13 -0.36 -19.81 -6.44
CA TRP A 13 -1.40 -19.08 -5.70
C TRP A 13 -2.39 -18.39 -6.64
N GLY A 14 -2.76 -19.06 -7.74
CA GLY A 14 -3.67 -18.49 -8.74
C GLY A 14 -4.94 -17.88 -8.13
N ARG A 15 -5.63 -18.60 -7.23
CA ARG A 15 -6.86 -18.10 -6.59
C ARG A 15 -6.63 -16.82 -5.77
N THR A 16 -5.63 -16.79 -4.90
CA THR A 16 -5.32 -15.60 -4.07
C THR A 16 -4.89 -14.41 -4.92
N LEU A 17 -4.13 -14.65 -5.99
CA LEU A 17 -3.76 -13.60 -6.93
C LEU A 17 -5.00 -13.06 -7.67
N TRP A 18 -5.92 -13.93 -8.10
CA TRP A 18 -7.19 -13.49 -8.70
C TRP A 18 -8.08 -12.71 -7.72
N PHE A 19 -8.10 -13.08 -6.44
CA PHE A 19 -8.76 -12.26 -5.39
C PHE A 19 -8.15 -10.86 -5.30
N LEU A 20 -6.82 -10.74 -5.32
CA LEU A 20 -6.13 -9.44 -5.31
C LEU A 20 -6.37 -8.63 -6.59
N VAL A 21 -6.49 -9.29 -7.74
CA VAL A 21 -6.93 -8.65 -8.99
C VAL A 21 -8.33 -8.09 -8.84
N GLY A 22 -9.27 -8.87 -8.29
CA GLY A 22 -10.63 -8.42 -8.00
C GLY A 22 -10.65 -7.23 -7.03
N LEU A 23 -9.83 -7.26 -5.99
CA LEU A 23 -9.69 -6.17 -5.03
C LEU A 23 -9.13 -4.89 -5.68
N GLY A 24 -8.14 -5.02 -6.57
CA GLY A 24 -7.61 -3.90 -7.35
C GLY A 24 -8.64 -3.32 -8.31
N ALA A 25 -9.42 -4.17 -9.00
CA ALA A 25 -10.51 -3.73 -9.87
C ALA A 25 -11.61 -3.00 -9.09
N ALA A 26 -11.97 -3.50 -7.90
CA ALA A 26 -12.87 -2.81 -6.99
C ALA A 26 -12.29 -1.46 -6.54
N GLY A 27 -10.99 -1.38 -6.26
CA GLY A 27 -10.29 -0.12 -5.97
C GLY A 27 -10.37 0.90 -7.10
N VAL A 28 -10.23 0.46 -8.36
CA VAL A 28 -10.44 1.32 -9.54
C VAL A 28 -11.89 1.78 -9.64
N GLY A 29 -12.86 0.90 -9.42
CA GLY A 29 -14.28 1.25 -9.39
C GLY A 29 -14.59 2.30 -8.32
N VAL A 30 -14.03 2.14 -7.12
CA VAL A 30 -14.14 3.09 -6.00
C VAL A 30 -13.50 4.43 -6.34
N ALA A 31 -12.34 4.44 -7.03
CA ALA A 31 -11.72 5.68 -7.49
C ALA A 31 -12.59 6.42 -8.51
N VAL A 32 -13.20 5.69 -9.47
CA VAL A 32 -14.10 6.26 -10.48
C VAL A 32 -15.40 6.78 -9.88
N VAL A 33 -15.96 6.07 -8.89
CA VAL A 33 -17.12 6.57 -8.15
C VAL A 33 -16.73 7.79 -7.31
N GLY A 34 -15.52 7.79 -6.74
CA GLY A 34 -14.93 8.93 -6.05
C GLY A 34 -14.85 10.19 -6.93
N THR A 35 -14.46 10.08 -8.20
CA THR A 35 -14.43 11.24 -9.11
C THR A 35 -15.81 11.78 -9.50
N LEU A 36 -16.86 10.96 -9.36
CA LEU A 36 -18.25 11.37 -9.61
C LEU A 36 -18.91 12.02 -8.39
N LEU A 37 -18.38 11.79 -7.19
CA LEU A 37 -18.84 12.41 -5.95
C LEU A 37 -18.20 13.81 -5.79
N ARG A 38 -18.98 14.81 -5.37
CA ARG A 38 -18.46 16.12 -4.95
C ARG A 38 -18.25 16.12 -3.43
N GLY A 39 -17.14 16.69 -2.97
CA GLY A 39 -16.83 16.89 -1.55
C GLY A 39 -15.69 16.02 -1.02
N GLU A 40 -15.38 16.14 0.27
CA GLU A 40 -14.19 15.54 0.90
C GLU A 40 -14.15 14.02 0.83
N LEU A 41 -15.31 13.36 0.81
CA LEU A 41 -15.43 11.91 0.64
C LEU A 41 -14.80 11.43 -0.68
N ALA A 42 -14.87 12.23 -1.75
CA ALA A 42 -14.27 11.90 -3.04
C ALA A 42 -12.75 11.68 -2.95
N VAL A 43 -12.07 12.49 -2.14
CA VAL A 43 -10.60 12.47 -1.99
C VAL A 43 -10.15 11.24 -1.21
N VAL A 44 -10.88 10.87 -0.15
CA VAL A 44 -10.59 9.66 0.63
C VAL A 44 -10.75 8.41 -0.23
N TRP A 45 -11.82 8.31 -1.01
CA TRP A 45 -12.07 7.16 -1.88
C TRP A 45 -11.08 7.09 -3.05
N LEU A 46 -10.64 8.23 -3.60
CA LEU A 46 -9.55 8.31 -4.57
C LEU A 46 -8.23 7.79 -4.00
N GLY A 47 -7.88 8.16 -2.75
CA GLY A 47 -6.67 7.70 -2.08
C GLY A 47 -6.65 6.18 -1.86
N VAL A 48 -7.78 5.61 -1.40
CA VAL A 48 -7.94 4.16 -1.22
C VAL A 48 -7.83 3.42 -2.54
N GLY A 49 -8.48 3.91 -3.59
CA GLY A 49 -8.42 3.29 -4.92
C GLY A 49 -7.01 3.33 -5.53
N LEU A 50 -6.29 4.44 -5.36
CA LEU A 50 -4.92 4.59 -5.85
C LEU A 50 -3.92 3.67 -5.14
N LEU A 51 -4.16 3.33 -3.87
CA LEU A 51 -3.36 2.36 -3.11
C LEU A 51 -3.62 0.91 -3.56
N LEU A 52 -4.88 0.58 -3.88
CA LEU A 52 -5.29 -0.78 -4.24
C LEU A 52 -4.99 -1.13 -5.71
N ALA A 53 -5.04 -0.17 -6.62
CA ALA A 53 -4.75 -0.36 -8.04
C ALA A 53 -3.37 -1.00 -8.33
N PRO A 54 -2.23 -0.51 -7.79
CA PRO A 54 -0.92 -1.10 -8.07
C PRO A 54 -0.78 -2.52 -7.51
N LEU A 55 -1.44 -2.82 -6.37
CA LEU A 55 -1.50 -4.17 -5.82
C LEU A 55 -2.24 -5.13 -6.77
N GLY A 56 -3.37 -4.69 -7.33
CA GLY A 56 -4.11 -5.45 -8.34
C GLY A 56 -3.31 -5.70 -9.62
N VAL A 57 -2.62 -4.67 -10.13
CA VAL A 57 -1.77 -4.79 -11.33
C VAL A 57 -0.60 -5.74 -11.09
N ALA A 58 0.07 -5.63 -9.94
CA ALA A 58 1.16 -6.54 -9.57
C ALA A 58 0.66 -7.98 -9.41
N ALA A 59 -0.52 -8.17 -8.80
CA ALA A 59 -1.15 -9.48 -8.69
C ALA A 59 -1.56 -10.05 -10.06
N LEU A 60 -2.08 -9.21 -10.96
CA LEU A 60 -2.44 -9.61 -12.33
C LEU A 60 -1.20 -10.03 -13.12
N TYR A 61 -0.10 -9.27 -13.00
CA TYR A 61 1.18 -9.62 -13.60
C TYR A 61 1.69 -10.97 -13.11
N ALA A 62 1.60 -11.24 -11.80
CA ALA A 62 1.99 -12.51 -11.22
C ALA A 62 1.04 -13.67 -11.58
N ALA A 63 -0.27 -13.42 -11.68
CA ALA A 63 -1.29 -14.43 -12.03
C ALA A 63 -1.19 -14.88 -13.50
N THR A 64 -0.74 -13.98 -14.37
CA THR A 64 -0.62 -14.24 -15.82
C THR A 64 0.78 -14.71 -16.21
N ALA A 65 1.73 -14.69 -15.28
CA ALA A 65 3.07 -15.21 -15.52
C ALA A 65 3.02 -16.71 -15.83
N ARG A 66 3.54 -17.10 -16.98
CA ARG A 66 3.68 -18.48 -17.42
C ARG A 66 5.08 -18.67 -17.97
N VAL A 67 5.68 -19.81 -17.65
CA VAL A 67 6.94 -20.25 -18.25
C VAL A 67 6.68 -21.61 -18.87
N ARG A 68 7.01 -21.73 -20.16
CA ARG A 68 6.97 -22.99 -20.90
C ARG A 68 8.38 -23.32 -21.36
N ALA A 69 8.79 -24.55 -21.14
CA ALA A 69 10.03 -25.08 -21.66
C ALA A 69 9.71 -26.34 -22.46
N ASP A 70 10.27 -26.40 -23.67
CA ASP A 70 10.09 -27.50 -24.61
C ASP A 70 11.42 -27.80 -25.31
N ALA A 71 11.41 -28.69 -26.32
CA ALA A 71 12.61 -29.06 -27.06
C ALA A 71 13.27 -27.88 -27.80
N TYR A 72 12.52 -26.83 -28.13
CA TYR A 72 13.01 -25.69 -28.91
C TYR A 72 13.64 -24.60 -28.05
N GLY A 73 13.19 -24.48 -26.80
CA GLY A 73 13.73 -23.48 -25.90
C GLY A 73 12.82 -23.15 -24.74
N LEU A 74 13.09 -21.98 -24.18
CA LEU A 74 12.39 -21.44 -23.04
C LEU A 74 11.57 -20.22 -23.44
N ARG A 75 10.28 -20.26 -23.13
CA ARG A 75 9.30 -19.23 -23.45
C ARG A 75 8.69 -18.70 -22.17
N SER A 76 8.70 -17.38 -22.00
CA SER A 76 8.07 -16.71 -20.88
C SER A 76 7.02 -15.73 -21.38
N TRP A 77 5.87 -15.79 -20.73
CA TRP A 77 4.76 -14.88 -20.95
C TRP A 77 4.38 -14.25 -19.62
N THR A 78 4.39 -12.93 -19.58
CA THR A 78 3.74 -12.12 -18.55
C THR A 78 2.80 -11.14 -19.23
N LEU A 79 1.94 -10.44 -18.47
CA LEU A 79 1.01 -9.47 -19.05
C LEU A 79 1.70 -8.40 -19.91
N LEU A 80 2.94 -8.03 -19.57
CA LEU A 80 3.68 -6.92 -20.18
C LEU A 80 4.88 -7.37 -21.03
N SER A 81 5.30 -8.63 -20.92
CA SER A 81 6.51 -9.11 -21.61
C SER A 81 6.34 -10.53 -22.10
N ARG A 82 6.63 -10.73 -23.38
CA ARG A 82 6.74 -12.04 -24.02
C ARG A 82 8.15 -12.18 -24.56
N TRP A 83 8.80 -13.28 -24.20
CA TRP A 83 10.10 -13.60 -24.80
C TRP A 83 10.27 -15.10 -24.96
N SER A 84 11.09 -15.46 -25.94
CA SER A 84 11.51 -16.83 -26.23
C SER A 84 13.02 -16.84 -26.44
N VAL A 85 13.69 -17.81 -25.86
CA VAL A 85 15.12 -18.01 -26.02
C VAL A 85 15.35 -19.49 -26.33
N PRO A 86 16.04 -19.82 -27.44
CA PRO A 86 16.38 -21.20 -27.76
C PRO A 86 17.44 -21.72 -26.79
N TRP A 87 17.47 -23.04 -26.54
CA TRP A 87 18.42 -23.63 -25.60
C TRP A 87 19.89 -23.38 -25.93
N GLN A 88 20.21 -23.17 -27.22
CA GLN A 88 21.57 -22.88 -27.69
C GLN A 88 22.09 -21.51 -27.21
N ASP A 89 21.18 -20.56 -27.00
CA ASP A 89 21.51 -19.22 -26.48
C ASP A 89 21.53 -19.18 -24.95
N VAL A 90 21.16 -20.29 -24.29
CA VAL A 90 21.19 -20.42 -22.83
C VAL A 90 22.53 -21.01 -22.41
N ALA A 91 23.36 -20.18 -21.78
CA ALA A 91 24.64 -20.61 -21.24
C ALA A 91 24.48 -21.44 -19.96
N ASP A 92 23.66 -20.98 -19.02
CA ASP A 92 23.41 -21.66 -17.75
C ASP A 92 22.09 -21.24 -17.10
N LEU A 93 21.52 -22.15 -16.31
CA LEU A 93 20.46 -21.86 -15.36
C LEU A 93 21.08 -21.58 -13.99
N ARG A 94 20.65 -20.51 -13.31
CA ARG A 94 21.17 -20.11 -12.00
C ARG A 94 20.05 -19.94 -10.99
N VAL A 95 20.27 -20.35 -9.75
CA VAL A 95 19.31 -20.14 -8.66
C VAL A 95 19.70 -18.88 -7.92
N GLN A 96 18.80 -17.89 -7.90
CA GLN A 96 18.94 -16.69 -7.12
C GLN A 96 18.25 -16.88 -5.77
N LEU A 97 19.02 -16.75 -4.69
CA LEU A 97 18.52 -16.68 -3.33
C LEU A 97 18.20 -15.23 -2.98
N ARG A 98 16.93 -14.94 -2.73
CA ARG A 98 16.50 -13.65 -2.20
C ARG A 98 16.35 -13.78 -0.69
N HIS A 99 17.35 -13.27 0.02
CA HIS A 99 17.26 -13.05 1.47
C HIS A 99 16.56 -11.71 1.68
N GLU A 100 15.32 -11.74 2.14
CA GLU A 100 14.75 -10.53 2.73
C GLU A 100 15.49 -10.29 4.04
N ARG A 101 15.92 -9.04 4.29
CA ARG A 101 16.77 -8.62 5.42
C ARG A 101 16.14 -8.88 6.80
N ASN A 102 14.98 -9.52 6.82
CA ASN A 102 14.17 -9.82 7.97
C ASN A 102 14.33 -11.32 8.28
N HIS A 103 14.88 -11.66 9.44
CA HIS A 103 15.10 -13.04 9.89
C HIS A 103 13.79 -13.86 9.99
N ARG A 104 12.64 -13.18 10.04
CA ARG A 104 11.30 -13.81 10.00
C ARG A 104 10.77 -14.06 8.59
N ALA A 105 11.33 -13.41 7.56
CA ALA A 105 10.90 -13.58 6.19
C ALA A 105 11.62 -14.79 5.58
N ARG A 106 10.83 -15.76 5.08
CA ARG A 106 11.38 -16.98 4.48
C ARG A 106 12.23 -16.64 3.25
N THR A 107 13.41 -17.24 3.17
CA THR A 107 14.26 -17.12 1.97
C THR A 107 13.52 -17.65 0.77
N THR A 108 13.42 -16.84 -0.29
CA THR A 108 12.76 -17.23 -1.54
C THR A 108 13.80 -17.55 -2.60
N ARG A 109 13.54 -18.58 -3.40
CA ARG A 109 14.36 -19.03 -4.53
C ARG A 109 13.68 -18.62 -5.84
N ARG A 110 14.47 -18.12 -6.78
CA ARG A 110 14.05 -17.83 -8.16
C ARG A 110 15.08 -18.36 -9.14
N VAL A 111 14.63 -18.74 -10.31
CA VAL A 111 15.53 -19.16 -11.39
C VAL A 111 15.84 -17.97 -12.29
N SER A 112 17.12 -17.79 -12.62
CA SER A 112 17.58 -16.84 -13.61
C SER A 112 18.34 -17.57 -14.71
N VAL A 113 18.16 -17.13 -15.95
CA VAL A 113 18.81 -17.67 -17.13
C VAL A 113 19.97 -16.74 -17.47
N LEU A 114 21.16 -17.32 -17.60
CA LEU A 114 22.30 -16.66 -18.21
C LEU A 114 22.33 -17.01 -19.70
N LEU A 115 22.40 -15.99 -20.52
CA LEU A 115 22.49 -16.12 -21.96
C LEU A 115 23.96 -16.17 -22.41
N CYS A 116 24.21 -16.76 -23.57
CA CYS A 116 25.54 -16.86 -24.17
C CYS A 116 26.18 -15.49 -24.47
N ASP A 117 25.37 -14.45 -24.71
CA ASP A 117 25.78 -13.05 -24.88
C ASP A 117 26.15 -12.34 -23.56
N GLY A 118 26.08 -13.06 -22.42
CA GLY A 118 26.32 -12.51 -21.09
C GLY A 118 25.10 -11.81 -20.47
N GLY A 119 24.00 -11.70 -21.23
CA GLY A 119 22.72 -11.21 -20.76
C GLY A 119 22.15 -12.10 -19.64
N LYS A 120 21.40 -11.48 -18.73
CA LYS A 120 20.74 -12.18 -17.63
C LYS A 120 19.24 -11.92 -17.70
N ARG A 121 18.44 -12.98 -17.66
CA ARG A 121 16.97 -12.88 -17.63
C ARG A 121 16.43 -13.62 -16.41
N LEU A 122 15.67 -12.95 -15.58
CA LEU A 122 15.01 -13.58 -14.44
C LEU A 122 13.73 -14.27 -14.92
N LEU A 123 13.54 -15.53 -14.54
CA LEU A 123 12.28 -16.20 -14.79
C LEU A 123 11.25 -15.78 -13.75
N PRO A 124 10.01 -15.50 -14.18
CA PRO A 124 8.94 -15.25 -13.23
C PRO A 124 8.55 -16.52 -12.45
N LEU A 125 8.80 -17.70 -13.02
CA LEU A 125 8.57 -19.04 -12.45
C LEU A 125 9.66 -20.02 -12.90
N PRO A 126 10.02 -21.06 -12.13
CA PRO A 126 9.56 -21.37 -10.78
C PRO A 126 10.03 -20.36 -9.72
N HIS A 127 9.18 -20.15 -8.71
CA HIS A 127 9.45 -19.32 -7.53
C HIS A 127 8.80 -19.97 -6.31
N GLY A 128 9.57 -20.11 -5.24
CA GLY A 128 9.11 -20.75 -4.01
C GLY A 128 10.04 -20.51 -2.83
N PRO A 129 9.64 -20.91 -1.62
CA PRO A 129 10.52 -20.93 -0.46
C PRO A 129 11.71 -21.90 -0.64
N TYR A 130 12.68 -21.81 0.29
CA TYR A 130 13.89 -22.61 0.26
C TYR A 130 13.65 -24.14 0.35
N ASP A 131 12.64 -24.59 1.10
CA ASP A 131 12.35 -26.02 1.30
C ASP A 131 11.13 -26.48 0.50
N ASP A 132 11.07 -26.08 -0.76
CA ASP A 132 9.90 -26.29 -1.61
C ASP A 132 10.13 -27.43 -2.62
N PRO A 133 9.54 -28.62 -2.40
CA PRO A 133 9.81 -29.80 -3.22
C PRO A 133 9.36 -29.63 -4.67
N ASP A 134 8.26 -28.91 -4.95
CA ASP A 134 7.83 -28.74 -6.33
C ASP A 134 8.72 -27.74 -7.07
N PHE A 135 9.35 -26.78 -6.36
CA PHE A 135 10.36 -25.90 -6.97
C PHE A 135 11.55 -26.72 -7.45
N ASP A 136 12.03 -27.66 -6.61
CA ASP A 136 13.16 -28.51 -6.94
C ASP A 136 12.82 -29.46 -8.10
N ALA A 137 11.60 -30.02 -8.11
CA ALA A 137 11.11 -30.84 -9.22
C ALA A 137 11.05 -30.06 -10.55
N GLU A 138 10.46 -28.87 -10.57
CA GLU A 138 10.39 -28.04 -11.78
C GLU A 138 11.79 -27.62 -12.28
N LEU A 139 12.70 -27.28 -11.35
CA LEU A 139 14.08 -26.92 -11.66
C LEU A 139 14.85 -28.11 -12.25
N ASP A 140 14.68 -29.31 -11.71
CA ASP A 140 15.35 -30.51 -12.21
C ASP A 140 14.90 -30.87 -13.62
N VAL A 141 13.60 -30.71 -13.94
CA VAL A 141 13.13 -30.93 -15.32
C VAL A 141 13.69 -29.86 -16.27
N LEU A 142 13.74 -28.58 -15.86
CA LEU A 142 14.38 -27.54 -16.66
C LEU A 142 15.86 -27.83 -16.94
N ARG A 143 16.60 -28.35 -15.95
CA ARG A 143 18.00 -28.76 -16.13
C ARG A 143 18.15 -29.98 -17.03
N ALA A 144 17.21 -30.92 -16.96
CA ALA A 144 17.21 -32.08 -17.85
C ALA A 144 16.99 -31.66 -19.31
N LEU A 145 16.04 -30.75 -19.55
CA LEU A 145 15.78 -30.18 -20.88
C LEU A 145 16.99 -29.40 -21.42
N HIS A 146 17.61 -28.55 -20.59
CA HIS A 146 18.81 -27.80 -21.01
C HIS A 146 19.99 -28.73 -21.32
N ARG A 147 20.20 -29.80 -20.54
CA ARG A 147 21.22 -30.81 -20.82
C ARG A 147 20.97 -31.60 -22.10
N ARG A 148 19.69 -31.80 -22.46
CA ARG A 148 19.30 -32.58 -23.63
C ARG A 148 19.33 -31.77 -24.93
N HIS A 149 18.96 -30.49 -24.88
CA HIS A 149 18.76 -29.65 -26.06
C HIS A 149 19.71 -28.45 -26.17
N GLY A 150 20.53 -28.20 -25.14
CA GLY A 150 21.52 -27.12 -25.11
C GLY A 150 22.90 -27.62 -24.68
N THR A 151 23.82 -26.67 -24.49
CA THR A 151 25.19 -26.92 -24.05
C THR A 151 25.47 -26.18 -22.74
N PRO A 152 25.07 -26.75 -21.58
CA PRO A 152 25.30 -26.10 -20.30
C PRO A 152 26.79 -25.87 -20.07
N ARG A 153 27.14 -24.63 -19.73
CA ARG A 153 28.53 -24.24 -19.47
C ARG A 153 29.03 -24.80 -18.14
N SER A 154 28.12 -25.04 -17.18
CA SER A 154 28.43 -25.60 -15.87
C SER A 154 27.66 -26.88 -15.58
N SER A 155 28.32 -27.85 -14.93
CA SER A 155 27.69 -29.09 -14.46
C SER A 155 26.88 -28.91 -13.17
N HIS A 156 27.17 -27.87 -12.40
CA HIS A 156 26.52 -27.52 -11.14
C HIS A 156 25.64 -26.28 -11.29
N LEU A 157 24.60 -26.13 -10.46
CA LEU A 157 23.81 -24.89 -10.45
C LEU A 157 24.58 -23.82 -9.67
N PRO A 158 25.03 -22.74 -10.30
CA PRO A 158 25.55 -21.61 -9.55
C PRO A 158 24.42 -20.97 -8.75
N VAL A 159 24.59 -20.96 -7.42
CA VAL A 159 23.68 -20.30 -6.49
C VAL A 159 24.16 -18.87 -6.27
N LEU A 160 23.39 -17.89 -6.72
CA LEU A 160 23.68 -16.48 -6.56
C LEU A 160 23.03 -15.96 -5.27
N SER A 161 23.86 -15.54 -4.32
CA SER A 161 23.41 -14.86 -3.11
C SER A 161 23.07 -13.39 -3.39
N TYR A 162 22.04 -12.88 -2.71
CA TYR A 162 21.50 -11.52 -2.85
C TYR A 162 22.56 -10.39 -2.83
N ARG A 163 23.72 -10.59 -2.20
CA ARG A 163 24.79 -9.57 -2.11
C ARG A 163 25.36 -9.16 -3.47
N THR A 164 25.13 -9.95 -4.53
CA THR A 164 25.66 -9.71 -5.89
C THR A 164 24.60 -9.28 -6.91
N VAL A 165 23.31 -9.29 -6.56
CA VAL A 165 22.24 -8.90 -7.49
C VAL A 165 21.74 -7.51 -7.12
N GLY A 166 22.09 -6.53 -7.94
CA GLY A 166 21.72 -5.12 -7.74
C GLY A 166 20.23 -4.95 -7.42
N ARG A 167 19.95 -4.03 -6.48
CA ARG A 167 18.59 -3.70 -6.05
C ARG A 167 17.79 -3.18 -7.25
N THR A 168 16.66 -3.80 -7.57
CA THR A 168 15.84 -3.35 -8.70
C THR A 168 15.19 -2.00 -8.39
N TRP A 169 15.47 -1.00 -9.24
CA TRP A 169 14.95 0.37 -9.17
C TRP A 169 13.41 0.48 -9.17
N ALA A 170 12.73 -0.54 -9.71
CA ALA A 170 11.27 -0.57 -9.81
C ALA A 170 10.57 -0.44 -8.45
N GLY A 171 11.12 -1.06 -7.39
CA GLY A 171 10.56 -0.92 -6.04
C GLY A 171 10.69 0.50 -5.48
N ALA A 172 11.78 1.19 -5.80
CA ALA A 172 11.98 2.57 -5.39
C ALA A 172 11.05 3.53 -6.15
N LEU A 173 10.83 3.29 -7.45
CA LEU A 173 9.89 4.06 -8.26
C LEU A 173 8.45 3.89 -7.78
N SER A 174 8.01 2.65 -7.50
CA SER A 174 6.68 2.39 -6.93
C SER A 174 6.48 3.09 -5.58
N LEU A 175 7.49 3.02 -4.70
CA LEU A 175 7.44 3.72 -3.42
C LEU A 175 7.39 5.25 -3.60
N CYS A 176 8.15 5.79 -4.56
CA CYS A 176 8.14 7.21 -4.89
C CYS A 176 6.75 7.68 -5.35
N VAL A 177 6.10 6.94 -6.25
CA VAL A 177 4.73 7.25 -6.70
C VAL A 177 3.74 7.21 -5.54
N LEU A 178 3.83 6.20 -4.66
CA LEU A 178 3.00 6.08 -3.47
C LEU A 178 3.19 7.26 -2.50
N LEU A 179 4.44 7.67 -2.28
CA LEU A 179 4.75 8.80 -1.40
C LEU A 179 4.29 10.13 -2.00
N LEU A 180 4.46 10.34 -3.31
CA LEU A 180 3.97 11.53 -4.02
C LEU A 180 2.45 11.62 -3.98
N ALA A 181 1.76 10.49 -4.16
CA ALA A 181 0.32 10.41 -4.00
C ALA A 181 -0.12 10.77 -2.58
N GLY A 182 0.53 10.18 -1.55
CA GLY A 182 0.27 10.51 -0.16
C GLY A 182 0.51 11.99 0.17
N ALA A 183 1.59 12.57 -0.37
CA ALA A 183 1.90 13.98 -0.22
C ALA A 183 0.86 14.89 -0.89
N GLY A 184 0.37 14.51 -2.08
CA GLY A 184 -0.71 15.24 -2.77
C GLY A 184 -2.02 15.25 -1.97
N VAL A 185 -2.37 14.11 -1.37
CA VAL A 185 -3.54 14.03 -0.48
C VAL A 185 -3.34 14.93 0.76
N ALA A 186 -2.19 14.83 1.43
CA ALA A 186 -1.89 15.65 2.60
C ALA A 186 -1.92 17.16 2.29
N ALA A 187 -1.32 17.56 1.18
CA ALA A 187 -1.29 18.95 0.73
C ALA A 187 -2.68 19.52 0.40
N TRP A 188 -3.67 18.68 0.10
CA TRP A 188 -5.04 19.12 -0.13
C TRP A 188 -5.82 19.41 1.16
N PHE A 189 -5.51 18.71 2.26
CA PHE A 189 -6.15 18.94 3.56
C PHE A 189 -5.63 20.19 4.28
N VAL A 190 -4.36 20.58 4.06
CA VAL A 190 -3.74 21.74 4.73
C VAL A 190 -4.47 23.07 4.43
N PRO A 191 -4.86 23.38 3.19
CA PRO A 191 -5.65 24.58 2.88
C PRO A 191 -6.99 24.62 3.63
N ASN A 192 -7.69 23.49 3.77
CA ASN A 192 -9.03 23.48 4.36
C ASN A 192 -9.00 23.79 5.86
N ALA A 193 -8.05 23.20 6.60
CA ALA A 193 -7.83 23.53 8.00
C ALA A 193 -7.46 25.02 8.17
N SER A 194 -6.62 25.56 7.29
CA SER A 194 -6.25 26.97 7.34
C SER A 194 -7.37 27.94 6.95
N SER A 195 -8.35 27.51 6.13
CA SER A 195 -9.53 28.33 5.83
C SER A 195 -10.54 28.35 6.97
N GLN A 196 -10.73 27.23 7.68
CA GLN A 196 -11.57 27.20 8.87
C GLN A 196 -11.00 28.07 9.98
N GLU A 197 -9.70 27.96 10.24
CA GLU A 197 -9.00 28.80 11.22
C GLU A 197 -9.13 30.30 10.88
N ARG A 198 -8.91 30.67 9.61
CA ARG A 198 -9.09 32.06 9.17
C ARG A 198 -10.54 32.53 9.27
N ALA A 199 -11.50 31.68 8.95
CA ALA A 199 -12.92 32.01 9.06
C ALA A 199 -13.32 32.27 10.52
N TRP A 200 -12.86 31.43 11.45
CA TRP A 200 -13.01 31.63 12.89
C TRP A 200 -12.38 32.95 13.35
N GLN A 201 -11.12 33.21 13.00
CA GLN A 201 -10.43 34.45 13.38
C GLN A 201 -11.12 35.71 12.83
N SER A 202 -11.82 35.60 11.70
CA SER A 202 -12.59 36.70 11.11
C SER A 202 -14.05 36.77 11.57
N ALA A 203 -14.52 35.79 12.35
CA ALA A 203 -15.92 35.72 12.76
C ALA A 203 -16.25 36.85 13.74
N THR A 204 -17.39 37.51 13.52
CA THR A 204 -17.84 38.61 14.38
C THR A 204 -18.76 38.10 15.49
N PRO A 205 -18.78 38.73 16.67
CA PRO A 205 -19.74 38.44 17.73
C PRO A 205 -21.19 38.60 17.26
N CYS A 206 -22.07 37.69 17.66
CA CYS A 206 -23.49 37.85 17.42
C CYS A 206 -24.03 39.08 18.16
N THR A 207 -24.91 39.83 17.51
CA THR A 207 -25.59 40.97 18.15
C THR A 207 -26.98 40.57 18.61
N SER A 208 -27.60 41.36 19.48
CA SER A 208 -29.00 41.15 19.92
C SER A 208 -30.01 41.22 18.77
N ARG A 209 -29.61 41.72 17.60
CA ARG A 209 -30.42 41.79 16.38
C ARG A 209 -30.22 40.60 15.44
N THR A 210 -29.25 39.72 15.71
CA THR A 210 -28.97 38.58 14.84
C THR A 210 -30.09 37.53 14.95
N PRO A 211 -30.78 37.19 13.84
CA PRO A 211 -31.83 36.18 13.80
C PRO A 211 -31.33 34.81 14.26
N ALA A 212 -32.21 34.00 14.85
CA ALA A 212 -31.81 32.72 15.45
C ALA A 212 -31.20 31.72 14.45
N ASP A 213 -31.60 31.79 13.19
CA ASP A 213 -31.12 31.00 12.06
C ASP A 213 -29.73 31.42 11.55
N GLU A 214 -29.31 32.66 11.79
CA GLU A 214 -27.98 33.17 11.40
C GLU A 214 -26.95 33.08 12.54
N ARG A 215 -27.36 32.66 13.75
CA ARG A 215 -26.47 32.58 14.92
C ARG A 215 -25.36 31.54 14.80
N ASP A 216 -25.52 30.55 13.92
CA ASP A 216 -24.46 29.59 13.66
C ASP A 216 -23.27 30.22 12.90
N GLU A 217 -23.46 31.38 12.24
CA GLU A 217 -22.40 32.05 11.48
C GLU A 217 -21.60 33.10 12.28
N CYS A 218 -22.02 33.43 13.50
CA CYS A 218 -21.37 34.41 14.37
C CYS A 218 -20.90 33.80 15.70
N LEU A 219 -19.99 34.49 16.39
CA LEU A 219 -19.46 34.03 17.68
C LEU A 219 -20.50 34.25 18.78
N THR A 220 -20.81 33.20 19.54
CA THR A 220 -21.64 33.27 20.75
C THR A 220 -20.81 32.90 21.97
N THR A 221 -20.97 33.63 23.07
CA THR A 221 -20.44 33.19 24.36
C THR A 221 -21.52 32.46 25.15
N LEU A 222 -21.15 31.32 25.72
CA LEU A 222 -22.02 30.47 26.53
C LEU A 222 -21.30 30.14 27.84
N SER A 223 -21.98 30.36 28.95
CA SER A 223 -21.53 29.86 30.24
C SER A 223 -21.83 28.37 30.35
N ALA A 224 -20.82 27.59 30.74
CA ALA A 224 -20.94 26.16 31.00
C ALA A 224 -20.26 25.81 32.31
N GLU A 225 -20.73 24.74 32.96
CA GLU A 225 -20.14 24.23 34.19
C GLU A 225 -19.44 22.91 33.91
N ILE A 226 -18.25 22.73 34.49
CA ILE A 226 -17.45 21.53 34.33
C ILE A 226 -17.96 20.47 35.31
N GLU A 227 -18.48 19.36 34.79
CA GLU A 227 -18.90 18.22 35.60
C GLU A 227 -17.70 17.39 36.04
N ARG A 228 -16.74 17.20 35.12
CA ARG A 228 -15.58 16.34 35.34
C ARG A 228 -14.43 16.67 34.41
N THR A 229 -13.22 16.53 34.92
CA THR A 229 -12.00 16.62 34.13
C THR A 229 -11.30 15.26 34.03
N GLU A 230 -10.77 14.94 32.85
CA GLU A 230 -9.99 13.73 32.58
C GLU A 230 -8.64 14.10 31.95
N THR A 231 -7.56 13.85 32.68
CA THR A 231 -6.21 14.11 32.20
C THR A 231 -5.66 12.92 31.41
N GLY A 232 -5.35 13.17 30.15
CA GLY A 232 -4.75 12.17 29.27
C GLY A 232 -3.32 11.82 29.68
N ARG A 233 -2.87 10.61 29.35
CA ARG A 233 -1.43 10.25 29.39
C ARG A 233 -0.64 11.08 28.37
N PRO A 234 0.69 11.19 28.48
CA PRO A 234 1.50 11.84 27.45
C PRO A 234 1.17 11.27 26.06
N LYS A 235 0.87 12.15 25.09
CA LYS A 235 0.39 11.86 23.72
C LYS A 235 -1.09 11.44 23.56
N HIS A 236 -1.90 11.53 24.61
CA HIS A 236 -3.35 11.37 24.52
C HIS A 236 -4.05 12.68 24.90
N SER A 237 -5.18 12.97 24.24
CA SER A 237 -6.00 14.15 24.55
C SER A 237 -6.50 14.12 25.99
N SER A 238 -6.53 15.28 26.63
CA SER A 238 -7.26 15.49 27.88
C SER A 238 -8.68 15.98 27.57
N TRP A 239 -9.62 15.75 28.47
CA TRP A 239 -11.03 16.03 28.24
C TRP A 239 -11.66 16.79 29.41
N LEU A 240 -12.45 17.81 29.09
CA LEU A 240 -13.42 18.42 30.01
C LEU A 240 -14.81 17.91 29.66
N TYR A 241 -15.57 17.48 30.67
CA TYR A 241 -16.97 17.08 30.55
C TYR A 241 -17.84 18.17 31.16
N PHE A 242 -18.90 18.55 30.47
CA PHE A 242 -19.80 19.61 30.91
C PHE A 242 -21.11 19.06 31.46
N THR A 243 -21.62 19.73 32.47
CA THR A 243 -22.90 19.42 33.10
C THR A 243 -24.02 19.42 32.06
N ASP A 244 -24.93 18.45 32.15
CA ASP A 244 -26.04 18.23 31.21
C ASP A 244 -25.62 18.02 29.75
N GLY A 245 -24.31 17.83 29.48
CA GLY A 245 -23.75 17.65 28.15
C GLY A 245 -23.89 18.89 27.25
N ARG A 246 -23.98 20.10 27.83
CA ARG A 246 -24.10 21.37 27.09
C ARG A 246 -22.87 22.25 27.32
N PRO A 247 -22.36 22.96 26.29
CA PRO A 247 -22.84 22.99 24.91
C PRO A 247 -22.53 21.70 24.12
N GLN A 248 -21.59 20.88 24.60
CA GLN A 248 -21.27 19.57 24.05
C GLN A 248 -20.88 18.60 25.17
N LYS A 249 -20.92 17.29 24.92
CA LYS A 249 -20.67 16.28 25.97
C LYS A 249 -19.25 16.33 26.57
N ARG A 250 -18.26 16.63 25.73
CA ARG A 250 -16.86 16.73 26.12
C ARG A 250 -16.09 17.66 25.19
N LEU A 251 -15.05 18.30 25.70
CA LEU A 251 -14.12 19.13 24.94
C LEU A 251 -12.71 18.57 25.09
N ALA A 252 -12.04 18.36 23.95
CA ALA A 252 -10.62 18.02 23.96
C ALA A 252 -9.82 19.28 24.31
N VAL A 253 -8.91 19.18 25.27
CA VAL A 253 -8.07 20.30 25.69
C VAL A 253 -6.63 19.86 25.89
N SER A 254 -5.72 20.84 25.90
CA SER A 254 -4.36 20.66 26.38
C SER A 254 -4.32 20.07 27.80
N ARG A 255 -3.20 19.41 28.13
CA ARG A 255 -3.01 18.83 29.47
C ARG A 255 -2.92 19.92 30.53
N GLU A 256 -2.30 21.06 30.22
CA GLU A 256 -2.25 22.20 31.12
C GLU A 256 -3.65 22.72 31.43
N ALA A 257 -4.51 22.89 30.42
CA ALA A 257 -5.90 23.33 30.63
C ALA A 257 -6.69 22.33 31.49
N ALA A 258 -6.57 21.02 31.24
CA ALA A 258 -7.22 20.02 32.07
C ALA A 258 -6.70 19.94 33.51
N LEU A 259 -5.51 20.47 33.81
CA LEU A 259 -5.01 20.58 35.18
C LEU A 259 -5.42 21.89 35.87
N ALA A 260 -5.88 22.86 35.09
CA ALA A 260 -6.28 24.18 35.59
C ALA A 260 -7.76 24.26 35.99
N PHE A 261 -8.57 23.28 35.59
CA PHE A 261 -10.01 23.26 35.81
C PHE A 261 -10.47 22.04 36.60
N ASP A 262 -11.28 22.30 37.63
CA ASP A 262 -11.88 21.31 38.50
C ASP A 262 -13.40 21.19 38.28
N ALA A 263 -13.99 20.13 38.84
CA ALA A 263 -15.44 19.95 38.79
C ALA A 263 -16.15 21.05 39.60
N GLY A 264 -17.18 21.65 39.03
CA GLY A 264 -17.92 22.79 39.57
C GLY A 264 -17.44 24.15 39.05
N ASP A 265 -16.35 24.20 38.28
CA ASP A 265 -15.87 25.45 37.71
C ASP A 265 -16.83 25.95 36.63
N SER A 266 -17.18 27.24 36.72
CA SER A 266 -17.94 27.95 35.70
C SER A 266 -17.00 28.57 34.68
N VAL A 267 -17.15 28.18 33.42
CA VAL A 267 -16.33 28.66 32.30
C VAL A 267 -17.18 29.35 31.26
N GLU A 268 -16.59 30.36 30.61
CA GLU A 268 -17.20 31.02 29.44
C GLU A 268 -16.57 30.44 28.18
N LEU A 269 -17.40 29.83 27.33
CA LEU A 269 -16.98 29.20 26.08
C LEU A 269 -17.42 30.07 24.91
N THR A 270 -16.50 30.34 23.99
CA THR A 270 -16.86 30.95 22.70
C THR A 270 -17.16 29.84 21.71
N VAL A 271 -18.35 29.89 21.12
CA VAL A 271 -18.90 28.87 20.23
C VAL A 271 -19.16 29.49 18.86
N TRP A 272 -18.79 28.76 17.80
CA TRP A 272 -19.12 29.07 16.42
C TRP A 272 -19.55 27.80 15.70
N ARG A 273 -20.64 27.86 14.95
CA ARG A 273 -21.20 26.68 14.25
C ARG A 273 -21.41 25.46 15.16
N ARG A 274 -21.72 25.69 16.44
CA ARG A 274 -21.89 24.66 17.50
C ARG A 274 -20.61 23.91 17.88
N GLU A 275 -19.44 24.41 17.51
CA GLU A 275 -18.14 23.87 17.90
C GLU A 275 -17.41 24.87 18.80
N VAL A 276 -16.73 24.34 19.83
CA VAL A 276 -15.80 25.09 20.67
C VAL A 276 -14.39 24.87 20.11
N MET A 277 -13.71 25.95 19.74
CA MET A 277 -12.32 25.92 19.28
C MET A 277 -11.40 26.41 20.42
N GLU A 278 -10.31 25.68 20.68
CA GLU A 278 -9.24 26.02 21.66
C GLU A 278 -8.25 27.03 21.07
#